data_AF-A0AAU1YTR4-F1
#
_entry.id   AF-A0AAU1YTR4-F1
#
_cell.length_a   1.000
_cell.length_b   1.000
_cell.length_c   1.000
_cell.angle_alpha   90.00
_cell.angle_beta   90.00
_cell.angle_gamma   90.00
#
_symmetry.space_group_name_H-M   'P 1'
#
loop_
_entity.id
_entity.type
_entity.pdbx_description
1 polymer ?
#
loop_
_entity_poly.entity_id
_entity_poly.type
_entity_poly.pdbx_seq_one_letter_code
_entity_poly.pdbx_strand_id
1 'polypeptide(L)'
;MSERTRLPDADTRALLQQIAARLTAERPQHPMRESIRTALALTFAARRHGYGTSRAEHAEELLLTFAPAVETGMTRSRYAAELRLAAGGDQ
;
A
#
# COMPACT_ATOMS: atom_id res chain seq x y z
N MET A 1 5.28 -14.82 -18.22
CA MET A 1 4.39 -13.67 -18.47
C MET A 1 4.90 -12.51 -17.65
N SER A 2 5.49 -11.52 -18.32
CA SER A 2 6.25 -10.43 -17.71
C SER A 2 5.34 -9.25 -17.35
N GLU A 3 4.77 -9.25 -16.15
CA GLU A 3 4.01 -8.11 -15.59
C GLU A 3 4.87 -7.22 -14.66
N ARG A 4 6.20 -7.34 -14.72
CA ARG A 4 7.13 -6.63 -13.83
C ARG A 4 7.47 -5.18 -14.26
N THR A 5 6.74 -4.59 -15.19
CA THR A 5 7.15 -3.31 -15.81
C THR A 5 6.05 -2.27 -15.93
N ARG A 6 5.03 -2.30 -15.06
CA ARG A 6 4.15 -1.13 -14.89
C ARG A 6 4.53 -0.44 -13.60
N LEU A 7 5.03 0.79 -13.69
CA LEU A 7 5.18 1.63 -12.51
C LEU A 7 3.78 2.15 -12.10
N PRO A 8 3.48 2.24 -10.80
CA PRO A 8 2.26 2.90 -10.35
C PRO A 8 2.26 4.36 -10.79
N ASP A 9 1.05 4.89 -11.05
CA ASP A 9 0.86 6.31 -11.30
C ASP A 9 1.23 7.16 -10.06
N ALA A 10 1.30 8.48 -10.26
CA ALA A 10 1.71 9.39 -9.19
C ALA A 10 0.76 9.34 -7.96
N ASP A 11 -0.52 9.08 -8.17
CA ASP A 11 -1.51 9.02 -7.09
C ASP A 11 -1.31 7.78 -6.22
N THR A 12 -1.19 6.62 -6.88
CA THR A 12 -0.94 5.33 -6.25
C THR A 12 0.41 5.32 -5.53
N ARG A 13 1.46 5.88 -6.15
CA ARG A 13 2.77 6.07 -5.48
C ARG A 13 2.64 6.86 -4.20
N ALA A 14 1.94 8.00 -4.23
CA ALA A 14 1.75 8.84 -3.06
C ALA A 14 0.97 8.11 -1.94
N LEU A 15 -0.04 7.33 -2.31
CA LEU A 15 -0.81 6.53 -1.34
C LEU A 15 0.04 5.39 -0.73
N LEU A 16 0.82 4.65 -1.53
CA LEU A 16 1.75 3.63 -1.03
C LEU A 16 2.76 4.22 -0.04
N GLN A 17 3.33 5.39 -0.36
CA GLN A 17 4.25 6.11 0.53
C GLN A 17 3.58 6.55 1.84
N GLN A 18 2.33 7.04 1.79
CA GLN A 18 1.59 7.43 2.98
C GLN A 18 1.27 6.22 3.90
N ILE A 19 0.91 5.08 3.31
CA ILE A 19 0.70 3.83 4.06
C ILE A 19 2.02 3.39 4.71
N ALA A 20 3.13 3.42 3.97
CA ALA A 20 4.45 3.08 4.49
C ALA A 20 4.86 3.99 5.66
N ALA A 21 4.63 5.29 5.55
CA ALA A 21 4.89 6.26 6.61
C ALA A 21 4.07 5.93 7.87
N ARG A 22 2.78 5.65 7.72
CA ARG A 22 1.90 5.26 8.83
C ARG A 22 2.40 4.00 9.53
N LEU A 23 2.73 2.96 8.77
CA LEU A 23 3.19 1.67 9.32
C LEU A 23 4.53 1.77 10.04
N THR A 24 5.39 2.70 9.60
CA THR A 24 6.66 2.98 10.28
C THR A 24 6.44 3.71 11.60
N ALA A 25 5.50 4.67 11.64
CA ALA A 25 5.19 5.44 12.84
C ALA A 25 4.39 4.63 13.89
N GLU A 26 3.47 3.77 13.44
CA GLU A 26 2.50 3.12 14.32
C GLU A 26 2.76 1.63 14.50
N ARG A 27 3.38 1.31 15.65
CA ARG A 27 3.65 -0.06 16.09
C ARG A 27 4.47 -0.85 15.05
N PRO A 28 5.67 -0.36 14.66
CA PRO A 28 6.45 -0.93 13.55
C PRO A 28 6.77 -2.43 13.70
N GLN A 29 6.92 -2.91 14.94
CA GLN A 29 7.23 -4.33 15.23
C GLN A 29 6.00 -5.23 15.32
N HIS A 30 4.78 -4.69 15.25
CA HIS A 30 3.59 -5.54 15.24
C HIS A 30 3.52 -6.36 13.95
N PRO A 31 2.89 -7.55 14.01
CA PRO A 31 2.71 -8.39 12.84
C PRO A 31 1.82 -7.68 11.82
N MET A 32 2.26 -7.72 10.56
CA MET A 32 1.44 -7.39 9.42
C MET A 32 0.53 -8.57 9.09
N ARG A 33 -0.68 -8.29 8.60
CA ARG A 33 -1.66 -9.30 8.20
C ARG A 33 -2.33 -8.87 6.91
N GLU A 34 -2.80 -9.83 6.13
CA GLU A 34 -3.49 -9.57 4.86
C GLU A 34 -4.73 -8.68 5.05
N SER A 35 -5.51 -8.91 6.12
CA SER A 35 -6.64 -8.05 6.45
C SER A 35 -6.26 -6.60 6.76
N ILE A 36 -5.06 -6.36 7.32
CA ILE A 36 -4.54 -5.01 7.57
C ILE A 36 -4.14 -4.36 6.24
N ARG A 37 -3.56 -5.12 5.30
CA ARG A 37 -3.22 -4.64 3.95
C ARG A 37 -4.48 -4.16 3.23
N THR A 38 -5.53 -4.97 3.19
CA THR A 38 -6.82 -4.60 2.57
C THR A 38 -7.45 -3.40 3.25
N ALA A 39 -7.51 -3.38 4.59
CA ALA A 39 -8.10 -2.26 5.32
C ALA A 39 -7.35 -0.94 5.09
N LEU A 40 -6.01 -0.97 4.99
CA LEU A 40 -5.22 0.21 4.68
C LEU A 40 -5.47 0.72 3.26
N ALA A 41 -5.54 -0.17 2.26
CA ALA A 41 -5.83 0.22 0.89
C ALA A 41 -7.17 0.96 0.79
N LEU A 42 -8.25 0.34 1.31
CA LEU A 42 -9.57 0.95 1.39
C LEU A 42 -9.57 2.29 2.13
N THR A 43 -8.96 2.33 3.32
CA THR A 43 -8.97 3.53 4.18
C THR A 43 -8.30 4.71 3.49
N PHE A 44 -7.13 4.49 2.88
CA PHE A 44 -6.37 5.56 2.26
C PHE A 44 -6.98 6.00 0.92
N ALA A 45 -7.52 5.07 0.13
CA ALA A 45 -8.25 5.41 -1.09
C ALA A 45 -9.51 6.24 -0.79
N ALA A 46 -10.33 5.79 0.17
CA ALA A 46 -11.54 6.50 0.58
C ALA A 46 -11.23 7.88 1.19
N ARG A 47 -10.16 7.99 2.00
CA ARG A 47 -9.73 9.26 2.57
C ARG A 47 -9.31 10.27 1.50
N ARG A 48 -8.72 9.82 0.41
CA ARG A 48 -8.23 10.70 -0.66
C ARG A 48 -9.31 11.10 -1.65
N HIS A 49 -10.16 10.16 -2.06
CA HIS A 49 -11.11 10.34 -3.16
C HIS A 49 -12.57 10.46 -2.73
N GLY A 50 -12.86 10.29 -1.43
CA GLY A 50 -14.21 10.25 -0.89
C GLY A 50 -14.78 8.83 -0.86
N TYR A 51 -15.48 8.51 0.23
CA TYR A 51 -16.07 7.19 0.45
C TYR A 51 -17.18 6.87 -0.57
N GLY A 52 -17.21 5.62 -1.05
CA GLY A 52 -18.24 5.12 -1.97
C GLY A 52 -18.17 5.71 -3.38
N THR A 53 -17.05 6.31 -3.75
CA THR A 53 -16.84 6.85 -5.10
C THR A 53 -16.10 5.84 -5.97
N SER A 54 -16.39 5.82 -7.28
CA SER A 54 -15.65 4.97 -8.24
C SER A 54 -14.16 5.30 -8.29
N ARG A 55 -13.76 6.53 -7.94
CA ARG A 55 -12.34 6.90 -7.82
C ARG A 55 -11.67 6.24 -6.62
N ALA A 56 -12.37 6.12 -5.48
CA ALA A 56 -11.85 5.41 -4.33
C ALA A 56 -11.75 3.91 -4.58
N GLU A 57 -12.77 3.30 -5.21
CA GLU A 57 -12.75 1.87 -5.59
C GLU A 57 -11.57 1.58 -6.53
N HIS A 58 -11.40 2.39 -7.59
CA HIS A 58 -10.28 2.23 -8.51
C HIS A 58 -8.92 2.41 -7.84
N ALA A 59 -8.78 3.40 -6.95
CA ALA A 59 -7.54 3.61 -6.21
C ALA A 59 -7.24 2.46 -5.23
N GLU A 60 -8.26 1.86 -4.61
CA GLU A 60 -8.10 0.66 -3.79
C GLU A 60 -7.60 -0.52 -4.62
N GLU A 61 -8.19 -0.77 -5.79
CA GLU A 61 -7.76 -1.83 -6.71
C GLU A 61 -6.30 -1.64 -7.14
N LEU A 62 -5.91 -0.42 -7.49
CA LEU A 62 -4.52 -0.11 -7.85
C LEU A 62 -3.58 -0.31 -6.66
N LEU A 63 -3.96 0.15 -5.47
CA LEU A 63 -3.20 -0.10 -4.25
C LEU A 63 -3.01 -1.60 -3.99
N LEU A 64 -4.04 -2.41 -4.13
CA LEU A 64 -3.94 -3.87 -3.96
C LEU A 64 -3.20 -4.56 -5.10
N THR A 65 -3.17 -3.96 -6.29
CA THR A 65 -2.38 -4.46 -7.42
C THR A 65 -0.89 -4.23 -7.20
N PHE A 66 -0.51 -3.05 -6.73
CA PHE A 66 0.90 -2.65 -6.57
C PHE A 66 1.48 -2.95 -5.18
N ALA A 67 0.66 -2.98 -4.13
CA ALA A 67 1.13 -3.34 -2.81
C ALA A 67 1.46 -4.84 -2.77
N PRO A 68 2.63 -5.24 -2.25
CA PRO A 68 3.01 -6.65 -2.19
C PRO A 68 2.07 -7.43 -1.26
N ALA A 69 2.00 -8.75 -1.46
CA ALA A 69 1.31 -9.64 -0.55
C ALA A 69 2.01 -9.67 0.83
N VAL A 70 1.26 -9.89 1.91
CA VAL A 70 1.84 -10.00 3.25
C VAL A 70 2.39 -11.41 3.47
N GLU A 71 3.67 -11.52 3.79
CA GLU A 71 4.30 -12.80 4.15
C GLU A 71 4.08 -13.17 5.62
N THR A 72 4.10 -14.47 5.93
CA THR A 72 4.02 -14.97 7.31
C THR A 72 5.17 -14.43 8.17
N GLY A 73 4.83 -13.88 9.34
CA GLY A 73 5.82 -13.31 10.27
C GLY A 73 6.36 -11.94 9.88
N MET A 74 5.88 -11.35 8.79
CA MET A 74 6.27 -10.01 8.35
C MET A 74 5.82 -8.96 9.37
N THR A 75 6.73 -8.04 9.73
CA THR A 75 6.39 -6.87 10.57
C THR A 75 5.86 -5.73 9.72
N ARG A 76 5.17 -4.79 10.36
CA ARG A 76 4.70 -3.56 9.70
C ARG A 76 5.84 -2.72 9.14
N SER A 77 6.98 -2.65 9.83
CA SER A 77 8.18 -1.93 9.35
C SER A 77 8.77 -2.56 8.10
N ARG A 78 8.85 -3.90 8.04
CA ARG A 78 9.29 -4.61 6.83
C ARG A 78 8.34 -4.37 5.68
N TYR A 79 7.03 -4.49 5.91
CA TYR A 79 6.03 -4.22 4.88
C TYR A 79 6.08 -2.76 4.39
N ALA A 80 6.35 -1.80 5.27
CA ALA A 80 6.53 -0.40 4.88
C ALA A 80 7.73 -0.20 3.94
N ALA A 81 8.83 -0.95 4.10
CA ALA A 81 9.95 -0.89 3.16
C ALA A 81 9.55 -1.43 1.77
N GLU A 82 8.84 -2.56 1.73
CA GLU A 82 8.32 -3.15 0.49
C GLU A 82 7.36 -2.20 -0.25
N LEU A 83 6.50 -1.49 0.49
CA LEU A 83 5.63 -0.46 -0.10
C LEU A 83 6.40 0.72 -0.71
N ARG A 84 7.53 1.12 -0.13
CA ARG A 84 8.38 2.18 -0.71
C ARG A 84 9.03 1.72 -2.01
N LEU A 85 9.51 0.48 -2.06
CA LEU A 85 10.05 -0.12 -3.28
C LEU A 85 8.96 -0.21 -4.37
N ALA A 86 7.76 -0.68 -4.00
CA ALA A 86 6.61 -0.73 -4.91
C ALA A 86 6.18 0.66 -5.42
N ALA A 87 6.34 1.71 -4.61
CA ALA A 87 6.11 3.09 -5.00
C ALA A 87 7.20 3.64 -5.95
N GLY A 88 8.17 2.84 -6.39
CA GLY A 88 9.28 3.27 -7.24
C GLY A 88 10.39 3.99 -6.48
N GLY A 89 10.55 3.71 -5.18
CA GLY A 89 11.66 4.24 -4.40
C GLY A 89 12.98 3.55 -4.70
N ASP A 90 13.95 4.32 -5.20
CA ASP A 90 15.38 4.13 -4.91
C ASP A 90 15.71 4.69 -3.52
N GLN A 91 16.81 4.20 -2.94
CA GLN A 91 17.36 4.57 -1.62
C GLN A 91 17.54 6.09 -1.43
#